data_AF-A0A2E7NBG2-F1
#
_entry.id   AF-A0A2E7NBG2-F1
#
_cell.length_a   1.000
_cell.length_b   1.000
_cell.length_c   1.000
_cell.angle_alpha   90.00
_cell.angle_beta   90.00
_cell.angle_gamma   90.00
#
_symmetry.space_group_name_H-M   'P 1'
#
loop_
_entity.id
_entity.type
_entity.pdbx_description
1 polymer ?
#
loop_
_entity_poly.entity_id
_entity_poly.type
_entity_poly.pdbx_seq_one_letter_code
_entity_poly.pdbx_strand_id
1 'polypeptide(L)' 'MTTQEQKLAELHKKLAEKLLDRVNDPKVKASDLNVARQFLKDNNIDALPVKDSMLAKLAENLPFSEENLKAVAEDVKH' A
#
# COMPACT_ATOMS: atom_id res chain seq x y z
N MET A 1 -15.22 20.13 -25.67
CA MET A 1 -16.23 19.80 -24.65
C MET A 1 -15.57 18.91 -23.63
N THR A 2 -15.37 19.34 -22.39
CA THR A 2 -14.79 18.46 -21.35
C THR A 2 -15.81 17.42 -20.94
N THR A 3 -15.55 16.15 -21.23
CA THR A 3 -16.37 15.03 -20.78
C THR A 3 -16.35 14.97 -19.24
N GLN A 4 -17.45 14.51 -18.64
CA GLN A 4 -17.60 14.42 -17.19
C GLN A 4 -16.43 13.68 -16.51
N GLU A 5 -15.88 12.67 -17.18
CA GLU A 5 -14.71 11.91 -16.73
C GLU A 5 -13.45 12.79 -16.57
N GLN A 6 -13.23 13.74 -17.48
CA GLN A 6 -12.08 14.65 -17.41
C GLN A 6 -12.17 15.57 -16.19
N LYS A 7 -13.38 16.05 -15.87
CA LYS A 7 -13.62 16.88 -14.68
C LYS A 7 -13.42 16.09 -13.39
N LEU A 8 -13.85 14.82 -13.36
CA LEU A 8 -13.64 13.93 -12.22
C LEU A 8 -12.17 13.58 -12.02
N ALA A 9 -11.42 13.33 -13.11
CA ALA A 9 -9.99 13.10 -13.05
C ALA A 9 -9.21 14.33 -12.55
N GLU A 10 -9.58 15.52 -13.02
CA GLU A 10 -8.97 16.77 -12.55
C GLU A 10 -9.28 17.02 -11.06
N LEU A 11 -10.49 16.72 -10.62
CA LEU A 11 -10.88 16.81 -9.22
C LEU A 11 -10.07 15.85 -8.35
N HIS A 12 -9.91 14.59 -8.78
CA HIS A 12 -9.06 13.61 -8.10
C HIS A 12 -7.61 14.09 -7.98
N LYS A 13 -7.04 14.61 -9.08
CA LYS A 13 -5.67 15.13 -9.10
C LYS A 13 -5.51 16.28 -8.10
N LYS A 14 -6.39 17.28 -8.14
CA LYS A 14 -6.35 18.43 -7.24
C LYS A 14 -6.49 18.02 -5.77
N LEU A 15 -7.37 17.05 -5.50
CA LEU A 15 -7.56 16.55 -4.13
C LEU A 15 -6.31 15.81 -3.62
N ALA A 16 -5.69 14.98 -4.46
CA ALA A 16 -4.45 14.28 -4.13
C ALA A 16 -3.29 15.25 -3.85
N GLU A 17 -3.11 16.27 -4.70
CA GLU A 17 -2.10 17.32 -4.50
C GLU A 17 -2.32 18.06 -3.19
N LYS A 18 -3.57 18.43 -2.88
CA LYS A 18 -3.90 19.12 -1.63
C LYS A 18 -3.66 18.27 -0.39
N LEU A 19 -3.96 16.97 -0.45
CA LEU A 19 -3.66 16.06 0.65
C LEU A 19 -2.16 15.84 0.81
N LEU A 20 -1.40 15.79 -0.28
CA LEU A 20 0.06 15.70 -0.25
C LEU A 20 0.69 16.94 0.40
N ASP A 21 0.27 18.14 0.00
CA ASP A 21 0.71 19.40 0.62
C ASP A 21 0.46 19.38 2.13
N ARG A 22 -0.71 18.87 2.56
CA ARG A 22 -1.09 18.77 3.97
C ARG A 22 -0.23 17.76 4.72
N VAL A 23 0.04 16.57 4.16
CA VAL A 23 0.87 15.55 4.80
C VAL A 23 2.32 16.03 4.99
N ASN A 24 2.82 16.87 4.10
CA ASN A 24 4.16 17.45 4.18
C ASN A 24 4.25 18.69 5.09
N ASP A 25 3.13 19.25 5.55
CA ASP A 25 3.13 20.39 6.46
C ASP A 25 3.53 19.94 7.88
N PRO A 26 4.57 20.52 8.50
CA PRO A 26 4.97 20.18 9.88
C PRO A 26 3.90 20.52 10.93
N LYS A 27 2.87 21.30 10.58
CA LYS A 27 1.72 21.64 11.45
C LYS A 27 0.46 20.83 11.12
N VAL A 28 0.60 19.78 10.31
CA VAL A 28 -0.52 18.91 9.94
C VAL A 28 -1.23 18.34 11.17
N LYS A 29 -2.57 18.30 11.13
CA LYS A 29 -3.35 17.73 12.22
C LYS A 29 -3.55 16.23 12.00
N ALA A 30 -3.75 15.49 13.08
CA ALA A 30 -4.12 14.07 13.01
C ALA A 30 -5.39 13.83 12.17
N SER A 31 -6.33 14.78 12.17
CA SER A 31 -7.51 14.75 11.31
C SER A 31 -7.15 14.75 9.82
N ASP A 32 -6.19 15.58 9.41
CA ASP A 32 -5.78 15.71 8.01
C ASP A 32 -5.06 14.44 7.54
N LEU A 33 -4.21 13.86 8.39
CA LEU A 33 -3.55 12.57 8.12
C LEU A 33 -4.56 11.42 8.00
N ASN A 34 -5.60 11.41 8.85
CA ASN A 34 -6.64 10.39 8.76
C ASN A 34 -7.50 10.54 7.49
N VAL A 35 -7.74 11.76 7.01
CA VAL A 35 -8.40 12.00 5.72
C VAL A 35 -7.52 11.52 4.56
N ALA A 36 -6.21 11.82 4.59
CA ALA A 36 -5.27 11.31 3.59
C ALA A 36 -5.25 9.77 3.56
N ARG A 37 -5.21 9.12 4.72
CA ARG A 37 -5.27 7.66 4.84
C ARG A 37 -6.56 7.06 4.26
N GLN A 38 -7.71 7.70 4.52
CA GLN A 38 -9.00 7.26 3.97
C GLN A 38 -9.03 7.46 2.46
N PHE A 39 -8.58 8.61 1.95
CA PHE A 39 -8.48 8.87 0.52
C PHE A 39 -7.65 7.80 -0.18
N LEU A 40 -6.51 7.41 0.38
CA LEU A 40 -5.70 6.31 -0.17
C LEU A 40 -6.47 4.99 -0.19
N LYS A 41 -7.14 4.61 0.91
CA LYS A 41 -7.96 3.40 1.00
C LYS A 41 -9.14 3.37 0.02
N ASP A 42 -9.88 4.48 -0.07
CA ASP A 42 -11.05 4.61 -0.95
C ASP A 42 -10.65 4.53 -2.43
N ASN A 43 -9.39 4.84 -2.75
CA ASN A 43 -8.81 4.67 -4.07
C ASN A 43 -8.07 3.33 -4.26
N ASN A 44 -8.27 2.36 -3.36
CA ASN A 44 -7.57 1.05 -3.33
C ASN A 44 -6.04 1.14 -3.23
N ILE A 45 -5.50 2.30 -2.83
CA ILE A 45 -4.11 2.46 -2.43
C ILE A 45 -4.03 2.10 -0.95
N ASP A 46 -4.27 0.83 -0.63
CA ASP A 46 -4.02 0.38 0.73
C ASP A 46 -2.51 0.25 0.92
N ALA A 47 -1.99 0.71 2.06
CA ALA A 47 -0.61 0.52 2.48
C ALA A 47 -0.37 -0.96 2.88
N LEU A 48 -0.83 -1.88 2.04
CA LEU A 48 -0.41 -3.26 2.04
C LEU A 48 1.00 -3.28 1.47
N PRO A 49 1.94 -4.07 2.03
CA PRO A 49 3.22 -4.33 1.38
C PRO A 49 2.89 -4.86 -0.02
N VAL A 50 3.09 -4.02 -1.02
CA VAL A 50 2.77 -4.34 -2.41
C VAL A 50 3.51 -5.63 -2.72
N LYS A 51 2.77 -6.62 -3.22
CA LYS A 51 3.31 -7.90 -3.69
C LYS A 51 4.05 -7.67 -5.01
N ASP A 52 5.14 -6.92 -4.89
CA ASP A 52 6.30 -6.79 -5.78
C ASP A 52 7.49 -6.18 -4.99
N SER A 53 7.44 -6.35 -3.66
CA SER A 53 8.43 -5.91 -2.70
C SER A 53 9.74 -6.69 -2.88
N MET A 54 10.88 -6.06 -2.58
CA MET A 54 12.17 -6.75 -2.42
C MET A 54 12.06 -8.00 -1.52
N LEU A 55 11.10 -8.03 -0.60
CA LEU A 55 10.80 -9.20 0.25
C LEU A 55 10.25 -10.39 -0.53
N ALA A 56 9.46 -10.19 -1.59
CA ALA A 56 8.99 -11.28 -2.45
C ALA A 56 10.14 -11.88 -3.28
N LYS A 57 11.05 -11.03 -3.78
CA LYS A 57 12.29 -11.48 -4.44
C LYS A 57 13.26 -12.17 -3.47
N LEU A 58 13.28 -11.77 -2.20
CA LEU A 58 14.02 -12.48 -1.14
C LEU A 58 13.39 -13.84 -0.84
N ALA A 59 12.06 -13.94 -0.81
CA ALA A 59 11.33 -15.22 -0.64
C ALA A 59 11.64 -16.22 -1.77
N GLU A 60 11.76 -15.75 -3.01
CA GLU A 60 12.15 -16.58 -4.17
C GLU A 60 13.64 -16.99 -4.17
N ASN A 61 14.51 -16.27 -3.45
CA ASN A 61 15.95 -16.56 -3.35
C ASN A 61 16.35 -17.29 -2.06
N LEU A 62 15.39 -17.62 -1.20
CA LEU A 62 15.66 -18.41 0.01
C LEU A 62 15.87 -19.88 -0.39
N PRO A 63 16.98 -20.52 0.01
CA PRO A 63 17.35 -21.89 -0.39
C PRO A 63 16.56 -22.96 0.38
N PHE A 64 15.31 -22.65 0.74
CA PHE A 64 14.44 -23.53 1.50
C PHE A 64 13.22 -23.86 0.65
N SER A 65 13.31 -24.95 -0.11
CA SER A 65 12.18 -25.51 -0.84
C SER A 65 11.05 -25.89 0.13
N GLU A 66 9.79 -25.83 -0.30
CA GLU A 66 8.62 -26.21 0.51
C GLU A 66 8.73 -27.63 1.11
N GLU A 67 9.48 -28.52 0.48
CA GLU A 67 9.82 -29.85 1.01
C GLU A 67 10.60 -29.78 2.34
N ASN A 68 11.51 -28.82 2.49
CA ASN A 68 12.32 -28.69 3.71
C ASN A 68 11.50 -28.20 4.89
N LEU A 69 10.44 -27.42 4.66
CA LEU A 69 9.54 -26.93 5.71
C LEU A 69 8.60 -28.01 6.24
N LYS A 70 8.25 -29.01 5.42
CA LYS A 70 7.44 -30.15 5.86
C LYS A 70 8.24 -31.12 6.73
N ALA A 71 9.51 -31.34 6.41
CA ALA A 71 10.38 -32.23 7.17
C ALA A 71 10.56 -31.79 8.64
N VAL A 72 10.75 -30.49 8.90
CA VAL A 72 10.87 -29.98 10.29
C VAL A 72 9.54 -29.95 11.05
N ALA A 73 8.40 -29.90 10.36
CA ALA A 73 7.09 -29.91 11.02
C ALA A 73 6.68 -31.30 11.53
N GLU A 74 7.19 -32.37 10.92
CA GLU A 74 6.92 -33.74 11.35
C GLU A 74 7.79 -34.19 12.54
N ASP A 75 9.01 -33.64 12.67
CA ASP A 75 9.92 -33.94 13.79
C ASP A 75 9.51 -33.31 15.14
N VAL A 76 8.58 -32.34 15.16
CA VAL A 76 8.09 -31.71 16.41
C VAL A 76 6.94 -32.51 17.05
N LYS A 77 6.51 -33.61 16.42
CA LYS A 77 5.38 -34.43 16.89
C LYS A 77 5.76 -35.66 17.73
N HIS A 78 7.02 -35.80 18.16
CA HIS A 78 7.46 -36.81 19.13
C HIS A 78 7.87 -36.19 20.46
#